data_AF-A0A178LLJ2-F1
#
_entry.id   AF-A0A178LLJ2-F1
#
_cell.length_a   1.000
_cell.length_b   1.000
_cell.length_c   1.000
_cell.angle_alpha   90.00
_cell.angle_beta   90.00
_cell.angle_gamma   90.00
#
_symmetry.space_group_name_H-M   'P 1'
#
loop_
_entity.id
_entity.type
_entity.pdbx_description
1 polymer ?
#
loop_
_entity_poly.entity_id
_entity_poly.type
_entity_poly.pdbx_seq_one_letter_code
_entity_poly.pdbx_strand_id
1 'polypeptide(L)'
;MTIILQAARLLGPRQIGRRASVTTDTMKILLWELSDGAVLELHREVAPGRRPRFTLVRERGDRFDDLLVYYERGRARVFSPNRYAAA
;
A
#
# COMPACT_ATOMS: atom_id res chain seq x y z
N MET A 1 -18.44 -0.15 8.72
CA MET A 1 -17.45 0.88 8.36
C MET A 1 -16.75 0.43 7.07
N THR A 2 -16.65 1.26 6.04
CA THR A 2 -15.91 0.87 4.81
C THR A 2 -14.41 1.02 5.02
N ILE A 3 -13.60 0.16 4.40
CA ILE A 3 -12.13 0.19 4.51
C ILE A 3 -11.56 1.55 4.09
N ILE A 4 -12.17 2.22 3.12
CA ILE A 4 -11.76 3.58 2.70
C ILE A 4 -11.97 4.62 3.81
N LEU A 5 -13.07 4.55 4.57
CA LEU A 5 -13.27 5.45 5.70
C LEU A 5 -12.26 5.17 6.83
N GLN A 6 -11.89 3.91 7.03
CA GLN A 6 -10.83 3.57 7.98
C GLN A 6 -9.47 4.08 7.50
N ALA A 7 -9.16 3.95 6.21
CA ALA A 7 -7.94 4.52 5.63
C ALA A 7 -7.90 6.05 5.75
N ALA A 8 -9.02 6.75 5.56
CA ALA A 8 -9.10 8.20 5.76
C ALA A 8 -8.86 8.61 7.22
N ARG A 9 -9.41 7.86 8.18
CA ARG A 9 -9.14 8.08 9.60
C ARG A 9 -7.70 7.82 9.98
N LEU A 10 -7.12 6.74 9.46
CA LEU A 10 -5.71 6.43 9.63
C LEU A 10 -4.83 7.45 8.90
N LEU A 11 -5.22 8.03 7.78
CA LEU A 11 -4.43 9.10 7.16
C LEU A 11 -4.42 10.33 8.06
N GLY A 12 -5.60 10.76 8.54
CA GLY A 12 -5.73 11.95 9.35
C GLY A 12 -5.18 13.19 8.62
N PRO A 13 -4.40 14.05 9.29
CA PRO A 13 -3.82 15.25 8.68
C PRO A 13 -2.54 14.99 7.88
N ARG A 14 -2.04 13.76 7.85
CA ARG A 14 -0.74 13.41 7.24
C ARG A 14 -0.82 13.47 5.73
N GLN A 15 0.29 13.85 5.09
CA GLN A 15 0.38 13.87 3.64
C GLN A 15 0.94 12.56 3.11
N ILE A 16 0.48 12.13 1.93
CA ILE A 16 1.03 10.95 1.24
C ILE A 16 2.19 11.42 0.37
N GLY A 17 3.42 11.04 0.75
CA GLY A 17 4.64 11.35 0.02
C GLY A 17 4.91 10.35 -1.09
N ARG A 18 5.34 9.14 -0.73
CA ARG A 18 5.64 8.07 -1.68
C ARG A 18 4.48 7.08 -1.80
N ARG A 19 4.35 6.48 -2.99
CA ARG A 19 3.33 5.48 -3.29
C ARG A 19 3.96 4.28 -3.97
N ALA A 20 3.42 3.11 -3.69
CA ALA A 20 3.73 1.90 -4.44
C ALA A 20 2.48 1.04 -4.57
N SER A 21 2.50 0.15 -5.55
CA SER A 21 1.54 -0.93 -5.67
C SER A 21 2.26 -2.25 -5.83
N VAL A 22 1.81 -3.23 -5.07
CA VAL A 22 2.24 -4.62 -5.13
C VAL A 22 1.09 -5.41 -5.75
N THR A 23 1.38 -6.21 -6.75
CA THR A 23 0.37 -6.98 -7.49
C THR A 23 0.70 -8.46 -7.45
N THR A 24 -0.30 -9.25 -7.09
CA THR A 24 -0.35 -10.71 -7.16
C THR A 24 -1.52 -11.10 -8.07
N ASP A 25 -1.73 -12.39 -8.30
CA ASP A 25 -2.79 -12.88 -9.20
C ASP A 25 -4.20 -12.46 -8.75
N THR A 26 -4.43 -12.33 -7.44
CA THR A 26 -5.77 -12.07 -6.88
C THR A 26 -5.84 -10.81 -6.02
N MET A 27 -4.71 -10.19 -5.68
CA MET A 27 -4.65 -9.00 -4.84
C MET A 27 -3.77 -7.91 -5.41
N LYS A 28 -4.21 -6.67 -5.23
CA LYS A 28 -3.40 -5.46 -5.31
C LYS A 28 -3.26 -4.86 -3.92
N ILE A 29 -2.04 -4.70 -3.45
CA ILE A 29 -1.73 -4.00 -2.20
C ILE A 29 -1.20 -2.62 -2.57
N LEU A 30 -1.74 -1.58 -1.95
CA LEU A 30 -1.29 -0.21 -2.09
C LEU A 30 -0.49 0.16 -0.84
N LEU A 31 0.70 0.72 -1.04
CA LEU A 31 1.54 1.24 0.02
C LEU A 31 1.62 2.76 -0.13
N TRP A 32 1.26 3.50 0.90
CA TRP A 32 1.35 4.95 0.96
C TRP A 32 2.23 5.33 2.13
N GLU A 33 3.42 5.85 1.83
CA GLU A 33 4.25 6.45 2.87
C GLU A 33 3.68 7.81 3.24
N LEU A 34 3.55 8.03 4.53
CA LEU A 34 3.06 9.24 5.13
C LEU A 34 4.21 10.19 5.50
N SER A 35 3.89 11.46 5.70
CA SER A 35 4.87 12.51 6.04
C SER A 35 5.65 12.27 7.33
N ASP A 36 5.19 11.40 8.22
CA ASP A 36 5.86 10.98 9.46
C ASP A 36 6.71 9.71 9.29
N GLY A 37 6.78 9.15 8.08
CA GLY A 37 7.51 7.93 7.76
C GLY A 37 6.72 6.63 7.97
N ALA A 38 5.50 6.69 8.53
CA ALA A 38 4.63 5.52 8.62
C ALA A 38 4.11 5.12 7.23
N VAL A 39 3.71 3.85 7.07
CA VAL A 39 3.14 3.37 5.80
C VAL A 39 1.73 2.84 5.99
N LEU A 40 0.78 3.40 5.24
CA LEU A 40 -0.54 2.78 5.11
C LEU A 40 -0.52 1.69 4.06
N GLU A 41 -0.94 0.50 4.45
CA GLU A 41 -1.06 -0.66 3.60
C GLU A 41 -2.54 -0.98 3.37
N LEU A 42 -3.00 -0.89 2.13
CA LEU A 42 -4.39 -1.18 1.74
C LEU A 42 -4.44 -2.40 0.83
N HIS A 43 -5.26 -3.38 1.17
CA HIS A 43 -5.46 -4.57 0.34
C HIS A 43 -6.73 -4.43 -0.48
N ARG A 44 -6.62 -4.76 -1.77
CA ARG A 44 -7.73 -4.77 -2.72
C ARG A 44 -7.77 -6.11 -3.44
N GLU A 45 -8.83 -6.86 -3.23
CA GLU A 45 -9.12 -8.07 -4.01
C GLU A 45 -9.43 -7.67 -5.45
N VAL A 46 -8.78 -8.31 -6.41
CA VAL A 46 -8.89 -8.06 -7.86
C VAL A 46 -9.05 -9.35 -8.65
N ALA A 47 -9.53 -10.42 -8.01
CA ALA A 47 -9.70 -11.73 -8.64
C ALA A 47 -10.62 -11.66 -9.88
N PRO A 48 -10.31 -12.43 -10.95
CA PRO A 48 -11.14 -12.50 -12.15
C PRO A 48 -12.60 -12.84 -11.84
N GLY A 49 -13.54 -12.17 -12.52
CA GLY A 49 -14.97 -12.41 -12.34
C GLY A 49 -15.58 -11.84 -11.06
N ARG A 50 -14.80 -11.17 -10.19
CA ARG A 50 -15.30 -10.50 -8.99
C ARG A 50 -15.16 -8.98 -9.10
N ARG A 51 -16.13 -8.25 -8.54
CA ARG A 51 -16.02 -6.79 -8.42
C ARG A 51 -14.88 -6.46 -7.44
N PRO A 52 -13.90 -5.63 -7.84
CA PRO A 52 -12.81 -5.29 -6.96
C PRO A 52 -13.30 -4.59 -5.68
N ARG A 53 -12.73 -4.96 -4.55
CA ARG A 53 -13.09 -4.39 -3.24
C ARG A 53 -11.89 -4.30 -2.32
N PHE A 54 -11.89 -3.27 -1.47
CA PHE A 54 -10.92 -3.17 -0.40
C PHE A 54 -11.30 -4.11 0.73
N THR A 55 -10.34 -4.90 1.21
CA THR A 55 -10.56 -5.95 2.21
C THR A 55 -9.86 -5.63 3.52
N LEU A 56 -8.76 -4.86 3.50
CA LEU A 56 -7.97 -4.54 4.67
C LEU A 56 -7.28 -3.18 4.52
N VAL A 57 -7.13 -2.47 5.64
CA VAL A 57 -6.21 -1.36 5.80
C VAL A 57 -5.49 -1.48 7.14
N ARG A 58 -4.19 -1.21 7.15
CA ARG A 58 -3.38 -1.13 8.38
C ARG A 58 -2.26 -0.11 8.24
N GLU A 59 -1.84 0.45 9.36
CA GLU A 59 -0.61 1.22 9.46
C GLU A 59 0.55 0.26 9.75
N ARG A 60 1.71 0.51 9.14
CA ARG A 60 2.95 -0.24 9.29
C ARG A 60 4.01 0.71 9.84
N GLY A 61 4.76 0.23 10.84
CA GLY A 61 5.94 0.91 11.36
C GLY A 61 7.23 0.58 10.59
N ASP A 62 7.16 -0.37 9.65
CA ASP A 62 8.27 -0.71 8.76
C ASP A 62 8.54 0.44 7.78
N ARG A 63 9.81 0.64 7.41
CA ARG A 63 10.16 1.65 6.39
C ARG A 63 9.58 1.27 5.04
N PHE A 64 9.22 2.27 4.24
CA PHE A 64 8.63 2.06 2.93
C PHE A 64 9.49 1.16 2.03
N ASP A 65 10.80 1.41 1.97
CA ASP A 65 11.72 0.64 1.13
C ASP A 65 11.88 -0.81 1.60
N ASP A 66 11.85 -1.05 2.92
CA ASP A 66 11.88 -2.40 3.49
C ASP A 66 10.64 -3.20 3.08
N LEU A 67 9.46 -2.54 3.04
CA LEU A 67 8.23 -3.16 2.56
C LEU A 67 8.29 -3.49 1.06
N LEU A 68 8.89 -2.63 0.22
CA LEU A 68 9.08 -2.94 -1.20
C LEU A 68 9.90 -4.22 -1.37
N VAL A 69 11.04 -4.31 -0.68
CA VAL A 69 11.93 -5.48 -0.72
C VAL A 69 11.23 -6.73 -0.16
N TYR A 70 10.47 -6.58 0.94
CA TYR A 70 9.68 -7.67 1.52
C TYR A 70 8.71 -8.27 0.49
N TYR A 71 7.94 -7.42 -0.20
CA TYR A 71 6.96 -7.89 -1.18
C TYR A 71 7.58 -8.47 -2.45
N GLU A 72 8.72 -7.93 -2.91
CA GLU A 72 9.47 -8.51 -4.02
C GLU A 72 9.99 -9.91 -3.71
N ARG A 73 10.54 -10.10 -2.50
CA ARG A 73 10.97 -11.42 -2.02
C ARG A 73 9.82 -12.42 -1.97
N GLY A 74 8.61 -11.95 -1.69
CA GLY A 74 7.36 -12.71 -1.77
C GLY A 74 6.88 -13.06 -3.19
N ARG A 75 7.68 -12.79 -4.23
CA ARG A 75 7.36 -12.99 -5.66
C ARG A 75 6.19 -12.15 -6.18
N ALA A 76 5.85 -11.05 -5.52
CA ALA A 76 4.86 -10.12 -6.03
C ALA A 76 5.50 -9.11 -7.00
N ARG A 77 4.72 -8.61 -7.96
CA ARG A 77 5.16 -7.54 -8.87
C ARG A 77 5.02 -6.20 -8.16
N VAL A 78 6.13 -5.54 -7.90
CA VAL A 78 6.16 -4.24 -7.20
C VAL A 78 6.41 -3.11 -8.19
N PHE A 79 5.57 -2.08 -8.14
CA PHE A 79 5.74 -0.83 -8.87
C PHE A 79 5.73 0.34 -7.90
N SER A 80 6.79 1.15 -7.92
CA SER A 80 6.85 2.43 -7.20
C SER A 80 7.43 3.50 -8.13
N PRO A 81 6.66 4.54 -8.50
CA PRO A 81 7.12 5.55 -9.44
C PRO A 81 8.31 6.36 -8.92
N ASN A 82 8.42 6.51 -7.60
CA ASN A 82 9.48 7.29 -6.94
C ASN A 82 10.48 6.39 -6.21
N ARG A 83 10.66 5.14 -6.65
CA ARG A 83 11.53 4.17 -5.98
C ARG A 83 12.97 4.65 -5.82
N TYR A 84 13.45 5.40 -6.82
CA TYR A 84 14.79 5.97 -6.88
C TYR A 84 14.75 7.50 -6.91
N ALA A 85 13.63 8.12 -6.55
CA ALA A 85 13.62 9.57 -6.39
C ALA A 85 14.56 9.87 -5.22
N ALA A 86 15.77 10.34 -5.56
CA ALA A 86 16.77 10.74 -4.60
C ALA A 86 16.17 11.78 -3.65
N ALA A 87 16.41 11.58 -2.36
CA ALA A 87 16.06 12.52 -1.30
C ALA A 87 16.77 13.87 -1.49
#